data_AF-A0A970P7N1-F1
#
_entry.id   AF-A0A970P7N1-F1
#
_cell.length_a   1.000
_cell.length_b   1.000
_cell.length_c   1.000
_cell.angle_alpha   90.00
_cell.angle_beta   90.00
_cell.angle_gamma   90.00
#
_symmetry.space_group_name_H-M   'P 1'
#
loop_
_entity.id
_entity.type
_entity.pdbx_description
1 polymer ?
#
loop_
_entity_poly.entity_id
_entity_poly.type
_entity_poly.pdbx_seq_one_letter_code
_entity_poly.pdbx_strand_id
1 'polypeptide(L)'
;MLEIASGLTVNLYLLTAMGAAVGLVAGFAGVAGGYLLTPILIVMGLPAPLAVGTALALIAGNNLIGVLRHRELGHIDLKMGLITAAGTLLGTEIGIRLLHLLDGFGERAADIAVLGTLLLTLTIVSVSMLRDVLASTALLNCDVELAADEDEIKTTACRFLQSLSVFPHIRFTKSKLRISGWIVLGLGMFIGILSGVLGVGGGFMLSPALMYLVGQSSMMAVGTNLLGVLVGVTFGCFRHAMLGNVQIAVALTMLLGTSVGTFIGARGTAHVRGLAVRYVLATSVVTALLGPALKMVHFFIGSDTINQMAKLVTVAQVFIPVGLVILLLVYIARHRSGRDVPLWARRLMPNGQNGTAG
;
A
#
# COMPACT_ATOMS: atom_id res chain seq x y z
N MET A 1 -1.01 20.29 21.73
CA MET A 1 -1.64 20.20 20.40
C MET A 1 -0.60 20.66 19.39
N LEU A 2 -0.53 20.04 18.22
CA LEU A 2 0.34 20.48 17.14
C LEU A 2 -0.46 21.49 16.31
N GLU A 3 0.02 22.73 16.22
CA GLU A 3 -0.55 23.73 15.33
C GLU A 3 -0.02 23.48 13.92
N ILE A 4 -0.93 23.12 13.03
CA ILE A 4 -0.62 22.86 11.63
C ILE A 4 -0.63 24.21 10.89
N ALA A 5 0.18 24.37 9.85
CA ALA A 5 0.27 25.59 9.03
C ALA A 5 -1.08 26.08 8.45
N SER A 6 -2.14 25.27 8.53
CA SER A 6 -3.53 25.59 8.17
C SER A 6 -4.39 26.12 9.33
N GLY A 7 -3.82 26.38 10.52
CA GLY A 7 -4.56 26.79 11.73
C GLY A 7 -5.31 25.65 12.42
N LEU A 8 -5.13 24.40 11.96
CA LEU A 8 -5.71 23.20 12.56
C LEU A 8 -4.87 22.74 13.75
N THR A 9 -5.47 22.70 14.94
CA THR A 9 -4.85 22.11 16.13
C THR A 9 -5.15 20.61 16.19
N VAL A 10 -4.16 19.78 15.89
CA VAL A 10 -4.33 18.31 15.94
C VAL A 10 -3.65 17.76 17.18
N ASN A 11 -4.31 16.80 17.83
CA ASN A 11 -3.73 16.12 18.99
C ASN A 11 -2.55 15.25 18.55
N LEU A 12 -1.36 15.56 19.06
CA LEU A 12 -0.12 14.83 18.77
C LEU A 12 -0.25 13.33 19.04
N TYR A 13 -0.91 12.96 20.15
CA TYR A 13 -1.12 11.56 20.53
C TYR A 13 -2.02 10.81 19.55
N LEU A 14 -3.04 11.48 19.01
CA LEU A 14 -3.92 10.88 18.01
C LEU A 14 -3.17 10.66 16.70
N LEU A 15 -2.34 11.62 16.30
CA LEU A 15 -1.58 11.57 15.06
C LEU A 15 -0.50 10.47 15.08
N THR A 16 0.22 10.33 16.19
CA THR A 16 1.18 9.24 16.39
C THR A 16 0.49 7.87 16.48
N ALA A 17 -0.65 7.76 17.18
CA ALA A 17 -1.42 6.52 17.26
C ALA A 17 -1.97 6.09 15.89
N MET A 18 -2.50 7.03 15.12
CA MET A 18 -2.98 6.78 13.76
C MET A 18 -1.83 6.41 12.81
N GLY A 19 -0.67 7.07 12.96
CA GLY A 19 0.56 6.65 12.29
C GLY A 19 0.94 5.21 12.63
N ALA A 20 0.94 4.81 13.90
CA ALA A 20 1.23 3.44 14.31
C ALA A 20 0.23 2.42 13.76
N ALA A 21 -1.07 2.75 13.78
CA ALA A 21 -2.12 1.93 13.22
C ALA A 21 -1.95 1.70 11.71
N VAL A 22 -1.75 2.78 10.95
CA VAL A 22 -1.50 2.70 9.50
C VAL A 22 -0.18 1.98 9.22
N GLY A 23 0.87 2.25 9.99
CA GLY A 23 2.17 1.58 9.90
C GLY A 23 2.07 0.08 10.13
N LEU A 24 1.25 -0.37 11.08
CA LEU A 24 1.04 -1.79 11.35
C LEU A 24 0.47 -2.52 10.12
N VAL A 25 -0.58 -1.96 9.53
CA VAL A 25 -1.20 -2.50 8.31
C VAL A 25 -0.23 -2.42 7.13
N ALA A 26 0.43 -1.26 6.96
CA ALA A 26 1.39 -1.00 5.90
C ALA A 26 2.59 -1.95 5.95
N GLY A 27 3.15 -2.18 7.14
CA GLY A 27 4.27 -3.10 7.34
C GLY A 27 3.87 -4.56 7.16
N PHE A 28 2.66 -4.94 7.59
CA PHE A 28 2.17 -6.32 7.41
C PHE A 28 1.87 -6.64 5.95
N ALA A 29 1.14 -5.75 5.27
CA ALA A 29 0.81 -5.86 3.84
C ALA A 29 2.01 -5.54 2.93
N GLY A 30 3.06 -4.92 3.49
CA GLY A 30 4.21 -4.33 2.80
C GLY A 30 3.79 -3.42 1.63
N VAL A 31 2.83 -2.56 1.93
CA VAL A 31 2.37 -1.48 1.09
C VAL A 31 2.56 -0.18 1.85
N ALA A 32 3.05 0.87 1.20
CA ALA A 32 3.49 2.12 1.83
C ALA A 32 2.45 2.91 2.67
N GLY A 33 1.24 2.41 2.91
CA GLY A 33 0.22 3.06 3.77
C GLY A 33 -0.39 4.36 3.21
N GLY A 34 0.19 4.94 2.16
CA GLY A 34 -0.23 6.22 1.58
C GLY A 34 -1.71 6.28 1.19
N TYR A 35 -2.30 5.15 0.83
CA TYR A 35 -3.68 5.07 0.37
C TYR A 35 -4.68 5.27 1.51
N LEU A 36 -4.21 5.10 2.75
CA LEU A 36 -4.91 5.50 3.97
C LEU A 36 -4.52 6.93 4.37
N LEU A 37 -3.24 7.29 4.26
CA LEU A 37 -2.72 8.56 4.79
C LEU A 37 -3.19 9.79 4.02
N THR A 38 -3.08 9.79 2.68
CA THR A 38 -3.51 10.95 1.87
C THR A 38 -4.97 11.31 2.13
N PRO A 39 -5.95 10.37 2.05
CA PRO A 39 -7.34 10.73 2.32
C PRO A 39 -7.57 11.11 3.78
N ILE A 40 -6.87 10.49 4.75
CA ILE A 40 -6.89 10.94 6.15
C ILE A 40 -6.54 12.43 6.24
N LEU A 41 -5.44 12.85 5.61
CA LEU A 41 -4.99 14.24 5.66
C LEU A 41 -5.97 15.20 4.97
N ILE A 42 -6.47 14.84 3.78
CA ILE A 42 -7.46 15.65 3.03
C ILE A 42 -8.78 15.77 3.81
N VAL A 43 -9.26 14.66 4.38
CA VAL A 43 -10.50 14.65 5.16
C VAL A 43 -10.37 15.52 6.41
N MET A 44 -9.20 15.50 7.06
CA MET A 44 -8.88 16.34 8.22
C MET A 44 -8.76 17.84 7.87
N GLY A 45 -8.75 18.19 6.59
CA GLY A 45 -8.81 19.57 6.11
C GLY A 45 -7.49 20.12 5.59
N LEU A 46 -6.49 19.27 5.32
CA LEU A 46 -5.32 19.73 4.57
C LEU A 46 -5.68 19.83 3.08
N PRO A 47 -5.26 20.89 2.38
CA PRO A 47 -5.41 20.98 0.93
C PRO A 47 -4.60 19.87 0.26
N ALA A 48 -5.07 19.39 -0.89
CA ALA A 48 -4.51 18.22 -1.57
C ALA A 48 -3.00 18.32 -1.86
N PRO A 49 -2.44 19.42 -2.39
CA PRO A 49 -1.00 19.50 -2.63
C PRO A 49 -0.16 19.28 -1.36
N LEU A 50 -0.63 19.82 -0.23
CA LEU A 50 0.01 19.74 1.07
C LEU A 50 -0.15 18.34 1.70
N ALA A 51 -1.32 17.73 1.55
CA ALA A 51 -1.57 16.35 1.97
C ALA A 51 -0.72 15.35 1.18
N VAL A 52 -0.64 15.52 -0.14
CA VAL A 52 0.17 14.71 -1.07
C VAL A 52 1.64 14.77 -0.70
N GLY A 53 2.21 15.97 -0.54
CA GLY A 53 3.62 16.12 -0.18
C GLY A 53 3.94 15.56 1.21
N THR A 54 3.06 15.81 2.19
CA THR A 54 3.21 15.27 3.56
C THR A 54 3.13 13.74 3.58
N ALA A 55 2.23 13.14 2.80
CA ALA A 55 2.13 11.69 2.66
C ALA A 55 3.38 11.09 2.00
N LEU A 56 3.90 11.70 0.93
CA LEU A 56 5.14 11.25 0.27
C LEU A 56 6.34 11.25 1.22
N ALA A 57 6.45 12.27 2.08
CA ALA A 57 7.50 12.33 3.11
C ALA A 57 7.40 11.16 4.09
N LEU A 58 6.19 10.85 4.55
CA LEU A 58 5.94 9.73 5.45
C LEU A 58 6.28 8.39 4.79
N ILE A 59 5.85 8.24 3.54
CA ILE A 59 6.03 7.03 2.75
C ILE A 59 7.51 6.79 2.44
N ALA A 60 8.28 7.83 2.13
CA ALA A 60 9.71 7.71 1.87
C ALA A 60 10.44 7.10 3.08
N GLY A 61 10.16 7.62 4.29
CA GLY A 61 10.72 7.07 5.52
C GLY A 61 10.26 5.63 5.79
N ASN A 62 8.97 5.35 5.61
CA ASN A 62 8.41 4.02 5.86
C ASN A 62 8.91 2.95 4.87
N ASN A 63 9.05 3.32 3.58
CA ASN A 63 9.56 2.43 2.55
C ASN A 63 11.02 2.09 2.77
N LEU A 64 11.83 3.03 3.26
CA LEU A 64 13.22 2.75 3.60
C LEU A 64 13.32 1.64 4.66
N ILE A 65 12.54 1.76 5.74
CA ILE A 65 12.46 0.73 6.80
C ILE A 65 11.95 -0.60 6.23
N GLY A 66 10.89 -0.54 5.41
CA GLY A 66 10.28 -1.71 4.79
C GLY A 66 11.23 -2.46 3.86
N VAL A 67 12.00 -1.75 3.03
CA VAL A 67 13.00 -2.32 2.12
C VAL A 67 14.10 -3.01 2.90
N LEU A 68 14.64 -2.37 3.96
CA LEU A 68 15.67 -2.99 4.80
C LEU A 68 15.19 -4.32 5.38
N ARG A 69 13.96 -4.34 5.93
CA ARG A 69 13.40 -5.54 6.55
C ARG A 69 13.07 -6.64 5.53
N HIS A 70 12.48 -6.30 4.39
CA HIS A 70 12.17 -7.29 3.35
C HIS A 70 13.41 -7.80 2.63
N ARG A 71 14.50 -7.01 2.61
CA ARG A 71 15.80 -7.45 2.10
C ARG A 71 16.41 -8.54 2.98
N GLU A 72 16.32 -8.40 4.29
CA GLU A 72 16.75 -9.44 5.26
C GLU A 72 15.96 -10.74 5.06
N LEU A 73 14.67 -10.64 4.74
CA LEU A 73 13.80 -11.80 4.45
C LEU A 73 14.03 -12.41 3.06
N GLY A 74 14.91 -11.83 2.24
CA GLY A 74 15.21 -12.33 0.89
C GLY A 74 14.12 -12.05 -0.15
N HIS A 75 13.04 -11.34 0.22
CA HIS A 75 11.82 -11.10 -0.56
C HIS A 75 11.93 -9.97 -1.61
N ILE A 76 13.14 -9.52 -1.96
CA ILE A 76 13.34 -8.42 -2.90
C ILE A 76 14.04 -8.93 -4.16
N ASP A 77 13.37 -8.78 -5.29
CA ASP A 77 13.99 -8.86 -6.61
C ASP A 77 14.59 -7.50 -6.98
N LEU A 78 15.90 -7.36 -6.79
CA LEU A 78 16.62 -6.10 -6.96
C LEU A 78 16.53 -5.57 -8.41
N LYS A 79 16.57 -6.46 -9.41
CA LYS A 79 16.53 -6.05 -10.82
C LYS A 79 15.15 -5.48 -11.18
N MET A 80 14.07 -6.19 -10.80
CA MET A 80 12.70 -5.68 -10.99
C MET A 80 12.51 -4.34 -10.27
N GLY A 81 12.95 -4.29 -9.00
CA GLY A 81 12.79 -3.10 -8.17
C GLY A 81 13.50 -1.89 -8.77
N LEU A 82 14.74 -2.03 -9.26
CA LEU A 82 15.48 -0.92 -9.85
C LEU A 82 14.88 -0.42 -11.18
N ILE A 83 14.41 -1.32 -12.05
CA ILE A 83 13.74 -0.91 -13.30
C ILE A 83 12.44 -0.18 -12.99
N THR A 84 11.67 -0.71 -12.03
CA THR A 84 10.43 -0.07 -11.58
C THR A 84 10.72 1.28 -10.93
N ALA A 85 11.81 1.40 -10.16
CA ALA A 85 12.27 2.65 -9.54
C ALA A 85 12.65 3.72 -10.56
N ALA A 86 13.29 3.35 -11.67
CA ALA A 86 13.55 4.28 -12.76
C ALA A 86 12.24 4.77 -13.41
N GLY A 87 11.29 3.86 -13.64
CA GLY A 87 9.95 4.22 -14.12
C GLY A 87 9.22 5.15 -13.16
N THR A 88 9.16 4.80 -11.88
CA THR A 88 8.45 5.61 -10.86
C THR A 88 9.06 6.99 -10.70
N LEU A 89 10.38 7.13 -10.81
CA LEU A 89 11.03 8.44 -10.81
C LEU A 89 10.50 9.35 -11.93
N LEU A 90 10.51 8.86 -13.17
CA LEU A 90 10.02 9.61 -14.34
C LEU A 90 8.52 9.92 -14.24
N GLY A 91 7.75 8.91 -13.81
CA GLY A 91 6.31 9.06 -13.63
C GLY A 91 5.96 10.07 -12.55
N THR A 92 6.65 10.04 -11.41
CA THR A 92 6.39 10.94 -10.29
C THR A 92 6.59 12.40 -10.71
N GLU A 93 7.64 12.73 -11.45
CA GLU A 93 7.84 14.10 -11.95
C GLU A 93 6.66 14.59 -12.81
N ILE A 94 6.15 13.73 -13.71
CA ILE A 94 4.98 14.05 -14.53
C ILE A 94 3.73 14.22 -13.66
N GLY A 95 3.53 13.34 -12.68
CA GLY A 95 2.39 13.41 -11.75
C GLY A 95 2.38 14.68 -10.91
N ILE A 96 3.55 15.11 -10.42
CA ILE A 96 3.69 16.35 -9.64
C ILE A 96 3.40 17.57 -10.49
N ARG A 97 3.89 17.60 -11.75
CA ARG A 97 3.56 18.68 -12.68
C ARG A 97 2.07 18.73 -12.97
N LEU A 98 1.43 17.58 -13.17
CA LEU A 98 -0.01 17.51 -13.36
C LEU A 98 -0.74 18.07 -12.14
N LEU A 99 -0.39 17.65 -10.93
CA LEU A 99 -1.00 18.18 -9.71
C LEU A 99 -0.81 19.70 -9.57
N HIS A 100 0.39 20.22 -9.86
CA HIS A 100 0.65 21.66 -9.82
C HIS A 100 -0.20 22.42 -10.86
N LEU A 101 -0.40 21.86 -12.05
CA LEU A 101 -1.31 22.43 -13.05
C LEU A 101 -2.75 22.45 -12.54
N LEU A 102 -3.20 21.38 -11.89
CA LEU A 102 -4.54 21.33 -11.28
C LEU A 102 -4.70 22.33 -10.14
N ASP A 103 -3.67 22.51 -9.33
CA ASP A 103 -3.64 23.51 -8.25
C ASP A 103 -3.77 24.93 -8.81
N GLY A 104 -3.16 25.20 -9.97
CA GLY A 104 -3.31 26.47 -10.68
C GLY A 104 -4.73 26.79 -11.17
N PHE A 105 -5.60 25.79 -11.34
CA PHE A 105 -7.02 25.99 -11.66
C PHE A 105 -7.89 26.25 -10.41
N GLY A 106 -7.33 26.10 -9.21
CA GLY A 106 -7.97 26.40 -7.92
C GLY A 106 -7.90 25.23 -6.93
N GLU A 107 -7.75 25.55 -5.65
CA GLU A 107 -7.56 24.58 -4.57
C GLU A 107 -8.68 23.50 -4.53
N ARG A 108 -9.94 23.91 -4.72
CA ARG A 108 -11.09 22.99 -4.75
C ARG A 108 -11.02 22.02 -5.93
N ALA A 109 -10.51 22.45 -7.08
CA ALA A 109 -10.40 21.59 -8.26
C ALA A 109 -9.30 20.53 -8.05
N ALA A 110 -8.17 20.91 -7.45
CA ALA A 110 -7.12 19.98 -7.07
C ALA A 110 -7.61 18.94 -6.05
N ASP A 111 -8.34 19.37 -5.00
CA ASP A 111 -8.91 18.47 -4.00
C ASP A 111 -9.85 17.42 -4.62
N ILE A 112 -10.79 17.88 -5.45
CA ILE A 112 -11.76 17.00 -6.13
C ILE A 112 -11.05 16.03 -7.08
N ALA A 113 -10.05 16.50 -7.84
CA ALA A 113 -9.36 15.67 -8.80
C ALA A 113 -8.45 14.62 -8.15
N VAL A 114 -7.71 14.99 -7.10
CA VAL A 114 -6.88 14.05 -6.35
C VAL A 114 -7.76 13.02 -5.66
N LEU A 115 -8.81 13.44 -4.98
CA LEU A 115 -9.70 12.54 -4.24
C LEU A 115 -10.56 11.67 -5.18
N GLY A 116 -10.99 12.21 -6.32
CA GLY A 116 -11.69 11.46 -7.36
C GLY A 116 -10.79 10.41 -8.04
N THR A 117 -9.56 10.78 -8.39
CA THR A 117 -8.57 9.84 -8.94
C THR A 117 -8.18 8.77 -7.92
N LEU A 118 -8.08 9.15 -6.64
CA LEU A 118 -7.87 8.20 -5.53
C LEU A 118 -9.03 7.21 -5.42
N LEU A 119 -10.28 7.68 -5.44
CA LEU A 119 -11.46 6.81 -5.37
C LEU A 119 -11.54 5.86 -6.56
N LEU A 120 -11.24 6.36 -7.77
CA LEU A 120 -11.21 5.52 -8.97
C LEU A 120 -10.15 4.42 -8.85
N THR A 121 -8.93 4.77 -8.44
CA THR A 121 -7.83 3.81 -8.30
C THR A 121 -8.09 2.81 -7.18
N LEU A 122 -8.56 3.27 -6.01
CA LEU A 122 -8.98 2.39 -4.91
C LEU A 122 -10.09 1.44 -5.34
N THR A 123 -11.10 1.91 -6.09
CA THR A 123 -12.21 1.06 -6.53
C THR A 123 -11.71 -0.05 -7.46
N ILE A 124 -10.84 0.27 -8.42
CA ILE A 124 -10.26 -0.71 -9.34
C ILE A 124 -9.43 -1.76 -8.56
N VAL A 125 -8.58 -1.31 -7.64
CA VAL A 125 -7.76 -2.21 -6.82
C VAL A 125 -8.63 -3.05 -5.87
N SER A 126 -9.63 -2.45 -5.22
CA SER A 126 -10.58 -3.16 -4.35
C SER A 126 -11.33 -4.25 -5.08
N VAL A 127 -11.86 -3.97 -6.28
CA VAL A 127 -12.60 -4.97 -7.07
C VAL A 127 -11.69 -6.12 -7.50
N SER A 128 -10.47 -5.81 -7.97
CA SER A 128 -9.51 -6.87 -8.36
C SER A 128 -9.09 -7.75 -7.17
N MET A 129 -8.79 -7.15 -6.02
CA MET A 129 -8.42 -7.87 -4.79
C MET A 129 -9.58 -8.68 -4.21
N LEU A 130 -10.80 -8.13 -4.22
CA LEU A 130 -11.98 -8.83 -3.70
C LEU A 130 -12.30 -10.07 -4.56
N ARG A 131 -12.16 -9.97 -5.88
CA ARG A 131 -12.31 -11.12 -6.80
C ARG A 131 -11.28 -12.21 -6.51
N ASP A 132 -10.02 -11.84 -6.29
CA ASP A 132 -8.95 -12.80 -5.97
C ASP A 132 -9.17 -13.48 -4.62
N VAL A 133 -9.59 -12.72 -3.60
CA VAL A 133 -9.91 -13.26 -2.28
C VAL A 133 -11.09 -14.24 -2.36
N LEU A 134 -12.17 -13.88 -3.06
CA LEU A 134 -13.33 -14.77 -3.23
C LEU A 134 -12.95 -16.05 -3.99
N ALA A 135 -12.17 -15.94 -5.07
CA ALA A 135 -11.67 -17.09 -5.82
C ALA A 135 -10.77 -17.99 -4.96
N SER A 136 -9.86 -17.40 -4.19
CA SER A 136 -8.95 -18.12 -3.30
C SER A 136 -9.70 -18.82 -2.14
N THR A 137 -10.79 -18.22 -1.65
CA THR A 137 -11.64 -18.82 -0.60
C THR A 137 -12.45 -19.99 -1.16
N ALA A 138 -12.97 -19.88 -2.38
CA ALA A 138 -13.72 -20.94 -3.03
C ALA A 138 -12.87 -22.21 -3.26
N LEU A 139 -11.60 -22.04 -3.64
CA LEU A 139 -10.66 -23.15 -3.82
C LEU A 139 -10.31 -23.85 -2.50
N LEU A 140 -10.24 -23.10 -1.39
CA LEU A 140 -9.99 -23.64 -0.04
C LEU A 140 -11.18 -24.43 0.54
N ASN A 141 -12.40 -24.22 0.03
CA ASN A 141 -13.60 -24.93 0.50
C ASN A 141 -13.82 -26.26 -0.21
N CYS A 142 -13.13 -26.51 -1.33
CA CYS A 142 -13.28 -27.75 -2.09
C CYS A 142 -12.31 -28.88 -1.64
N ASP A 143 -11.57 -28.71 -0.52
CA ASP A 143 -10.52 -29.63 -0.04
C ASP A 143 -9.56 -30.11 -1.15
N VAL A 144 -9.37 -29.27 -2.18
CA VAL A 144 -8.29 -29.47 -3.14
C VAL A 144 -7.03 -29.14 -2.37
N GLU A 145 -6.21 -30.16 -2.11
CA GLU A 145 -4.84 -29.98 -1.62
C GLU A 145 -4.19 -28.92 -2.52
N LEU A 146 -4.06 -27.71 -1.98
CA LEU A 146 -3.18 -26.69 -2.54
C LEU A 146 -1.78 -27.28 -2.39
N ALA A 147 -1.40 -28.10 -3.37
CA ALA A 147 -0.04 -28.54 -3.59
C ALA A 147 0.82 -27.31 -3.38
N ALA A 148 1.80 -27.47 -2.50
CA ALA A 148 2.67 -26.42 -1.99
C ALA A 148 3.65 -25.90 -3.06
N ASP A 149 3.23 -25.85 -4.32
CA ASP A 149 4.05 -25.47 -5.45
C ASP A 149 3.34 -24.40 -6.29
N GLU A 150 4.04 -23.29 -6.44
CA GLU A 150 3.76 -22.12 -7.28
C GLU A 150 2.69 -21.13 -6.79
N ASP A 151 3.11 -20.25 -5.87
CA ASP A 151 2.55 -18.92 -5.57
C ASP A 151 2.43 -17.98 -6.81
N GLU A 152 2.47 -18.49 -8.04
CA GLU A 152 2.29 -17.73 -9.28
C GLU A 152 0.80 -17.64 -9.63
N ILE A 153 0.24 -16.42 -9.59
CA ILE A 153 -1.09 -16.18 -10.12
C ILE A 153 -1.00 -16.19 -11.65
N LYS A 154 -1.35 -17.31 -12.29
CA LYS A 154 -1.36 -17.45 -13.75
C LYS A 154 -2.61 -16.81 -14.37
N THR A 155 -2.78 -15.50 -14.22
CA THR A 155 -3.88 -14.74 -14.85
C THR A 155 -3.73 -14.71 -16.37
N THR A 156 -4.83 -14.64 -17.13
CA THR A 156 -4.80 -14.48 -18.61
C THR A 156 -4.01 -13.25 -19.04
N ALA A 157 -4.05 -12.17 -18.24
CA ALA A 157 -3.25 -10.97 -18.42
C ALA A 157 -1.73 -11.23 -18.26
N CYS A 158 -1.32 -12.10 -17.33
CA CYS A 158 0.09 -12.51 -17.21
C CYS A 158 0.57 -13.20 -18.48
N ARG A 159 -0.22 -14.16 -19.01
CA ARG A 159 0.14 -14.86 -20.26
C ARG A 159 0.23 -13.91 -21.44
N PHE A 160 -0.68 -12.92 -21.53
CA PHE A 160 -0.63 -11.90 -22.57
C PHE A 160 0.60 -10.98 -22.44
N LEU A 161 0.88 -10.46 -21.24
CA LEU A 161 2.03 -9.58 -21.01
C LEU A 161 3.37 -10.33 -21.14
N GLN A 162 3.42 -11.60 -20.76
CA GLN A 162 4.58 -12.47 -20.95
C GLN A 162 4.76 -12.89 -22.41
N SER A 163 3.71 -12.83 -23.24
CA SER A 163 3.80 -13.07 -24.70
C SER A 163 4.31 -11.86 -25.48
N LEU A 164 4.27 -10.65 -24.90
CA LEU A 164 4.78 -9.43 -25.52
C LEU A 164 6.32 -9.38 -25.40
N SER A 165 6.98 -9.95 -26.40
CA SER A 165 8.44 -10.05 -26.48
C SER A 165 9.10 -8.77 -27.04
N VAL A 166 8.98 -7.64 -26.34
CA VAL A 166 9.64 -6.39 -26.74
C VAL A 166 11.04 -6.30 -26.09
N PHE A 167 12.08 -6.02 -26.88
CA PHE A 167 13.48 -5.91 -26.42
C PHE A 167 13.69 -4.76 -25.41
N PRO A 168 14.37 -4.90 -24.23
CA PRO A 168 15.22 -6.00 -23.77
C PRO A 168 14.53 -7.01 -22.82
N HIS A 169 14.87 -8.29 -22.98
CA HIS A 169 14.35 -9.40 -22.19
C HIS A 169 15.25 -9.68 -20.99
N ILE A 170 14.78 -9.36 -19.78
CA ILE A 170 15.56 -9.54 -18.56
C ILE A 170 14.99 -10.75 -17.81
N ARG A 171 15.87 -11.69 -17.46
CA ARG A 171 15.52 -12.80 -16.55
C ARG A 171 15.66 -12.31 -15.12
N PHE A 172 14.57 -12.38 -14.37
CA PHE A 172 14.54 -11.98 -12.97
C PHE A 172 14.89 -13.19 -12.11
N THR A 173 16.13 -13.21 -11.61
CA THR A 173 16.79 -14.40 -11.03
C THR A 173 16.09 -14.94 -9.78
N LYS A 174 15.48 -14.07 -8.96
CA LYS A 174 14.75 -14.50 -7.76
C LYS A 174 13.28 -14.78 -8.04
N SER A 175 12.67 -14.02 -8.93
CA SER A 175 11.25 -14.22 -9.27
C SER A 175 11.02 -15.34 -10.29
N LYS A 176 12.08 -15.87 -10.92
CA LYS A 176 12.04 -16.85 -12.03
C LYS A 176 11.24 -16.41 -13.27
N LEU A 177 10.79 -15.17 -13.32
CA LEU A 177 9.99 -14.62 -14.41
C LEU A 177 10.86 -14.09 -15.57
N ARG A 178 10.33 -14.20 -16.80
CA ARG A 178 10.89 -13.63 -18.03
C ARG A 178 9.92 -12.59 -18.57
N ILE A 179 10.23 -11.31 -18.39
CA ILE A 179 9.36 -10.19 -18.81
C ILE A 179 10.21 -9.08 -19.44
N SER A 180 9.64 -8.34 -20.38
CA SER A 180 10.29 -7.19 -21.03
C SER A 180 10.56 -6.07 -20.02
N GLY A 181 11.79 -5.53 -20.02
CA GLY A 181 12.16 -4.41 -19.16
C GLY A 181 11.32 -3.15 -19.40
N TRP A 182 10.85 -2.90 -20.62
CA TRP A 182 10.00 -1.75 -20.94
C TRP A 182 8.60 -1.85 -20.34
N ILE A 183 8.04 -3.05 -20.25
CA ILE A 183 6.73 -3.26 -19.61
C ILE A 183 6.84 -2.92 -18.12
N VAL A 184 7.92 -3.38 -17.46
CA VAL A 184 8.17 -3.08 -16.04
C VAL A 184 8.44 -1.60 -15.82
N LEU A 185 9.22 -0.96 -16.71
CA LEU A 185 9.48 0.48 -16.65
C LEU A 185 8.20 1.29 -16.88
N GLY A 186 7.39 0.92 -17.89
CA GLY A 186 6.12 1.57 -18.20
C GLY A 186 5.10 1.41 -17.07
N LEU A 187 5.04 0.23 -16.45
CA LEU A 187 4.24 -0.01 -15.26
C LEU A 187 4.70 0.89 -14.10
N GLY A 188 6.02 0.96 -13.86
CA GLY A 188 6.60 1.87 -12.88
C GLY A 188 6.29 3.33 -13.16
N MET A 189 6.35 3.75 -14.42
CA MET A 189 6.02 5.11 -14.86
C MET A 189 4.55 5.44 -14.62
N PHE A 190 3.63 4.56 -15.02
CA PHE A 190 2.21 4.74 -14.78
C PHE A 190 1.90 4.88 -13.28
N ILE A 191 2.49 4.00 -12.46
CA ILE A 191 2.33 4.03 -11.01
C ILE A 191 3.00 5.27 -10.41
N GLY A 192 4.13 5.72 -10.97
CA GLY A 192 4.79 6.97 -10.61
C GLY A 192 3.90 8.18 -10.86
N ILE A 193 3.24 8.26 -12.02
CA ILE A 193 2.28 9.36 -12.34
C ILE A 193 1.18 9.39 -11.29
N LEU A 194 0.54 8.26 -11.03
CA LEU A 194 -0.51 8.17 -10.01
C LEU A 194 0.03 8.49 -8.61
N SER A 195 1.25 8.03 -8.28
CA SER A 195 1.88 8.34 -7.00
C SER A 195 2.21 9.81 -6.83
N GLY A 196 2.63 10.50 -7.89
CA GLY A 196 2.94 11.93 -7.88
C GLY A 196 1.69 12.80 -7.74
N VAL A 197 0.58 12.41 -8.38
CA VAL A 197 -0.71 13.12 -8.24
C VAL A 197 -1.37 12.83 -6.89
N LEU A 198 -1.36 11.57 -6.46
CA LEU A 198 -2.13 11.13 -5.28
C LEU A 198 -1.34 11.20 -3.98
N GLY A 199 -0.01 11.24 -4.02
CA GLY A 199 0.84 11.18 -2.82
C GLY A 199 0.75 9.87 -2.06
N VAL A 200 0.16 8.85 -2.67
CA VAL A 200 -0.13 7.56 -2.03
C VAL A 200 1.07 6.58 -2.09
N GLY A 201 2.13 6.95 -2.80
CA GLY A 201 3.37 6.18 -2.83
C GLY A 201 3.33 4.93 -3.68
N GLY A 202 2.33 4.78 -4.55
CA GLY A 202 2.20 3.75 -5.60
C GLY A 202 2.09 2.29 -5.13
N GLY A 203 2.48 1.99 -3.89
CA GLY A 203 2.72 0.61 -3.49
C GLY A 203 1.48 -0.25 -3.36
N PHE A 204 0.33 0.36 -3.05
CA PHE A 204 -0.94 -0.36 -2.96
C PHE A 204 -1.46 -0.77 -4.34
N MET A 205 -0.95 -0.15 -5.41
CA MET A 205 -1.24 -0.51 -6.80
C MET A 205 -0.15 -1.40 -7.38
N LEU A 206 1.13 -1.08 -7.10
CA LEU A 206 2.26 -1.85 -7.61
C LEU A 206 2.29 -3.26 -7.04
N SER A 207 1.93 -3.47 -5.76
CA SER A 207 1.85 -4.82 -5.19
C SER A 207 0.83 -5.71 -5.95
N PRO A 208 -0.46 -5.32 -6.11
CA PRO A 208 -1.39 -5.99 -7.01
C PRO A 208 -0.91 -6.13 -8.44
N ALA A 209 -0.30 -5.10 -9.02
CA ALA A 209 0.16 -5.15 -10.40
C ALA A 209 1.28 -6.17 -10.58
N LEU A 210 2.22 -6.25 -9.64
CA LEU A 210 3.27 -7.26 -9.65
C LEU A 210 2.70 -8.67 -9.45
N MET A 211 1.66 -8.83 -8.62
CA MET A 211 1.00 -10.13 -8.43
C MET A 211 0.16 -10.55 -9.65
N TYR A 212 -0.68 -9.67 -10.19
CA TYR A 212 -1.71 -10.02 -11.18
C TYR A 212 -1.32 -9.76 -12.64
N LEU A 213 -0.46 -8.77 -12.91
CA LEU A 213 0.01 -8.46 -14.27
C LEU A 213 1.33 -9.16 -14.56
N VAL A 214 2.25 -9.12 -13.60
CA VAL A 214 3.61 -9.67 -13.75
C VAL A 214 3.65 -11.14 -13.32
N GLY A 215 2.89 -11.53 -12.30
CA GLY A 215 2.80 -12.91 -11.81
C GLY A 215 3.78 -13.22 -10.67
N GLN A 216 4.35 -12.21 -10.01
CA GLN A 216 5.24 -12.43 -8.86
C GLN A 216 4.46 -13.02 -7.67
N SER A 217 5.12 -13.89 -6.90
CA SER A 217 4.58 -14.39 -5.64
C SER A 217 4.31 -13.25 -4.66
N SER A 218 3.28 -13.40 -3.81
CA SER A 218 2.80 -12.32 -2.93
C SER A 218 3.91 -11.74 -2.05
N MET A 219 4.75 -12.60 -1.48
CA MET A 219 5.84 -12.18 -0.58
C MET A 219 6.92 -11.39 -1.34
N MET A 220 7.28 -11.83 -2.56
CA MET A 220 8.25 -11.15 -3.41
C MET A 220 7.70 -9.83 -3.97
N ALA A 221 6.45 -9.83 -4.42
CA ALA A 221 5.77 -8.65 -4.97
C ALA A 221 5.75 -7.51 -3.95
N VAL A 222 5.50 -7.84 -2.68
CA VAL A 222 5.54 -6.89 -1.57
C VAL A 222 6.92 -6.26 -1.38
N GLY A 223 7.99 -7.07 -1.30
CA GLY A 223 9.34 -6.55 -1.11
C GLY A 223 9.86 -5.77 -2.34
N THR A 224 9.66 -6.30 -3.54
CA THR A 224 10.05 -5.65 -4.81
C THR A 224 9.34 -4.32 -5.01
N ASN A 225 8.05 -4.24 -4.66
CA ASN A 225 7.27 -3.01 -4.72
C ASN A 225 7.87 -1.90 -3.85
N LEU A 226 8.16 -2.17 -2.58
CA LEU A 226 8.71 -1.17 -1.65
C LEU A 226 9.99 -0.53 -2.21
N LEU A 227 10.86 -1.34 -2.83
CA LEU A 227 12.06 -0.84 -3.52
C LEU A 227 11.69 -0.06 -4.80
N GLY A 228 10.76 -0.59 -5.58
CA GLY A 228 10.31 -0.01 -6.85
C GLY A 228 9.68 1.37 -6.73
N VAL A 229 9.03 1.69 -5.60
CA VAL A 229 8.47 3.03 -5.37
C VAL A 229 9.40 3.95 -4.58
N LEU A 230 10.38 3.42 -3.83
CA LEU A 230 11.23 4.19 -2.91
C LEU A 230 11.89 5.41 -3.56
N VAL A 231 12.47 5.25 -4.75
CA VAL A 231 13.15 6.34 -5.46
C VAL A 231 12.16 7.42 -5.89
N GLY A 232 11.05 7.02 -6.51
CA GLY A 232 10.00 7.93 -6.95
C GLY A 232 9.37 8.72 -5.79
N VAL A 233 9.09 8.08 -4.65
CA VAL A 233 8.49 8.77 -3.49
C VAL A 233 9.47 9.70 -2.78
N THR A 234 10.75 9.31 -2.72
CA THR A 234 11.79 10.17 -2.12
C THR A 234 12.02 11.40 -2.98
N PHE A 235 12.11 11.23 -4.30
CA PHE A 235 12.19 12.34 -5.25
C PHE A 235 10.94 13.21 -5.20
N GLY A 236 9.75 12.61 -5.13
CA GLY A 236 8.50 13.35 -5.05
C GLY A 236 8.36 14.14 -3.75
N CYS A 237 8.76 13.57 -2.61
CA CYS A 237 8.87 14.28 -1.34
C CYS A 237 9.79 15.49 -1.47
N PHE A 238 10.99 15.30 -2.04
CA PHE A 238 11.93 16.41 -2.27
C PHE A 238 11.31 17.50 -3.14
N ARG A 239 10.63 17.13 -4.22
CA ARG A 239 10.01 18.09 -5.13
C ARG A 239 8.84 18.85 -4.49
N HIS A 240 7.97 18.17 -3.74
CA HIS A 240 6.91 18.82 -2.97
C HIS A 240 7.46 19.70 -1.86
N ALA A 241 8.58 19.32 -1.22
CA ALA A 241 9.24 20.14 -0.21
C ALA A 241 9.78 21.45 -0.82
N MET A 242 10.35 21.40 -2.04
CA MET A 242 10.75 22.60 -2.77
C MET A 242 9.56 23.52 -3.11
N LEU A 243 8.36 22.95 -3.28
CA LEU A 243 7.13 23.69 -3.54
C LEU A 243 6.46 24.22 -2.25
N GLY A 244 7.02 23.97 -1.07
CA GLY A 244 6.41 24.35 0.21
C GLY A 244 5.22 23.47 0.63
N ASN A 245 4.97 22.38 -0.10
CA ASN A 245 3.80 21.52 0.06
C ASN A 245 4.01 20.34 1.03
N VAL A 246 4.87 20.52 2.04
CA VAL A 246 5.17 19.46 3.02
C VAL A 246 5.08 20.01 4.44
N GLN A 247 4.17 19.44 5.23
CA GLN A 247 4.11 19.70 6.66
C GLN A 247 5.01 18.74 7.41
N ILE A 248 6.26 19.17 7.60
CA ILE A 248 7.31 18.37 8.25
C ILE A 248 6.88 17.93 9.66
N ALA A 249 6.19 18.79 10.42
CA ALA A 249 5.76 18.46 11.77
C ALA A 249 4.72 17.31 11.79
N VAL A 250 3.75 17.32 10.87
CA VAL A 250 2.78 16.23 10.72
C VAL A 250 3.48 14.96 10.22
N ALA A 251 4.36 15.08 9.22
CA ALA A 251 5.10 13.96 8.67
C ALA A 251 5.98 13.28 9.73
N LEU A 252 6.79 14.03 10.49
CA LEU A 252 7.70 13.46 11.50
C LEU A 252 6.94 12.77 12.64
N THR A 253 5.87 13.39 13.13
CA THR A 253 5.09 12.84 14.25
C THR A 253 4.36 11.57 13.85
N MET A 254 3.75 11.54 12.66
CA MET A 254 3.23 10.29 12.11
C MET A 254 4.34 9.28 11.85
N LEU A 255 5.54 9.70 11.42
CA LEU A 255 6.63 8.81 11.05
C LEU A 255 7.13 8.01 12.25
N LEU A 256 7.18 8.66 13.43
CA LEU A 256 7.50 7.99 14.68
C LEU A 256 6.50 6.87 14.98
N GLY A 257 5.21 7.12 14.82
CA GLY A 257 4.16 6.12 14.96
C GLY A 257 4.29 5.01 13.91
N THR A 258 4.35 5.37 12.63
CA THR A 258 4.40 4.40 11.53
C THR A 258 5.63 3.51 11.62
N SER A 259 6.77 4.02 12.07
CA SER A 259 8.00 3.23 12.20
C SER A 259 7.82 2.06 13.17
N VAL A 260 7.20 2.31 14.32
CA VAL A 260 6.89 1.27 15.32
C VAL A 260 5.86 0.27 14.75
N GLY A 261 4.79 0.78 14.15
CA GLY A 261 3.76 -0.06 13.53
C GLY A 261 4.34 -0.97 12.43
N THR A 262 5.11 -0.40 11.51
CA THR A 262 5.72 -1.10 10.37
C THR A 262 6.69 -2.17 10.83
N PHE A 263 7.47 -1.90 11.89
CA PHE A 263 8.37 -2.89 12.46
C PHE A 263 7.62 -4.12 13.00
N ILE A 264 6.53 -3.89 13.75
CA ILE A 264 5.68 -4.96 14.28
C ILE A 264 5.00 -5.72 13.14
N GLY A 265 4.43 -5.00 12.17
CA GLY A 265 3.72 -5.57 11.02
C GLY A 265 4.63 -6.45 10.15
N ALA A 266 5.80 -5.93 9.76
CA ALA A 266 6.74 -6.66 8.89
C ALA A 266 7.33 -7.90 9.56
N ARG A 267 7.49 -7.90 10.89
CA ARG A 267 7.91 -9.09 11.64
C ARG A 267 6.80 -10.15 11.70
N GLY A 268 5.54 -9.72 11.69
CA GLY A 268 4.37 -10.60 11.56
C GLY A 268 4.33 -11.33 10.23
N THR A 269 4.63 -10.62 9.14
CA THR A 269 4.56 -11.15 7.76
C THR A 269 5.42 -12.40 7.54
N ALA A 270 6.58 -12.51 8.21
CA ALA A 270 7.45 -13.68 8.10
C ALA A 270 6.84 -14.99 8.64
N HIS A 271 5.74 -14.91 9.38
CA HIS A 271 5.10 -16.05 10.06
C HIS A 271 3.75 -16.43 9.46
N VAL A 272 3.39 -15.85 8.32
CA VAL A 272 2.13 -16.10 7.63
C VAL A 272 2.39 -16.49 6.18
N ARG A 273 1.42 -17.20 5.59
CA ARG A 273 1.43 -17.46 4.14
C ARG A 273 1.09 -16.18 3.38
N GLY A 274 1.51 -16.10 2.12
CA GLY A 274 1.21 -14.96 1.24
C GLY A 274 -0.30 -14.66 1.12
N LEU A 275 -1.15 -15.67 1.32
CA LEU A 275 -2.61 -15.52 1.37
C LEU A 275 -3.07 -14.53 2.46
N ALA A 276 -2.47 -14.60 3.66
CA ALA A 276 -2.83 -13.71 4.77
C ALA A 276 -2.50 -12.24 4.46
N VAL A 277 -1.37 -12.02 3.78
CA VAL A 277 -0.93 -10.69 3.31
C VAL A 277 -1.95 -10.12 2.32
N ARG A 278 -2.45 -10.95 1.39
CA ARG A 278 -3.50 -10.55 0.44
C ARG A 278 -4.81 -10.21 1.14
N TYR A 279 -5.25 -10.99 2.14
CA TYR A 279 -6.44 -10.69 2.93
C TYR A 279 -6.33 -9.34 3.65
N VAL A 280 -5.20 -9.08 4.32
CA VAL A 280 -4.98 -7.81 5.00
C VAL A 280 -4.97 -6.65 4.01
N LEU A 281 -4.33 -6.80 2.86
CA LEU A 281 -4.31 -5.78 1.82
C LEU A 281 -5.71 -5.54 1.21
N ALA A 282 -6.45 -6.60 0.91
CA ALA A 282 -7.79 -6.48 0.32
C ALA A 282 -8.76 -5.78 1.28
N THR A 283 -8.77 -6.20 2.55
CA THR A 283 -9.63 -5.61 3.58
C THR A 283 -9.24 -4.15 3.86
N SER A 284 -7.95 -3.82 3.89
CA SER A 284 -7.51 -2.44 4.12
C SER A 284 -7.86 -1.51 2.96
N VAL A 285 -7.73 -1.95 1.70
CA VAL A 285 -8.06 -1.11 0.52
C VAL A 285 -9.58 -0.94 0.39
N VAL A 286 -10.37 -1.99 0.63
CA VAL A 286 -11.84 -1.90 0.61
C VAL A 286 -12.36 -0.95 1.69
N THR A 287 -11.86 -1.07 2.92
CA THR A 287 -12.26 -0.19 4.01
C THR A 287 -11.82 1.26 3.76
N ALA A 288 -10.64 1.48 3.14
CA ALA A 288 -10.13 2.80 2.79
C ALA A 288 -11.00 3.61 1.82
N LEU A 289 -11.95 2.98 1.10
CA LEU A 289 -12.87 3.68 0.20
C LEU A 289 -13.86 4.59 0.94
N LEU A 290 -14.28 4.20 2.15
CA LEU A 290 -15.43 4.79 2.85
C LEU A 290 -15.18 6.27 3.19
N GLY A 291 -14.03 6.58 3.79
CA GLY A 291 -13.64 7.94 4.17
C GLY A 291 -13.63 8.95 3.02
N PRO A 292 -12.78 8.76 2.00
CA PRO A 292 -12.76 9.63 0.83
C PRO A 292 -14.09 9.65 0.08
N ALA A 293 -14.86 8.55 0.01
CA ALA A 293 -16.16 8.57 -0.66
C ALA A 293 -17.12 9.57 0.02
N LEU A 294 -17.20 9.55 1.35
CA LEU A 294 -18.00 10.53 2.10
C LEU A 294 -17.50 11.96 1.95
N LYS A 295 -16.17 12.16 1.89
CA LYS A 295 -15.59 13.49 1.64
C LYS A 295 -15.90 14.01 0.25
N MET A 296 -15.94 13.13 -0.75
CA MET A 296 -16.37 13.46 -2.11
C MET A 296 -17.83 13.92 -2.12
N VAL A 297 -18.71 13.21 -1.42
CA VAL A 297 -20.12 13.60 -1.27
C VAL A 297 -20.25 14.97 -0.58
N HIS A 298 -19.43 15.24 0.43
CA HIS A 298 -19.38 16.57 1.06
C HIS A 298 -19.02 17.68 0.08
N PHE A 299 -18.08 17.46 -0.85
CA PHE A 299 -17.73 18.47 -1.85
C PHE A 299 -18.90 18.84 -2.78
N PHE A 300 -19.84 17.91 -3.02
CA PHE A 300 -21.03 18.17 -3.84
C PHE A 300 -22.20 18.77 -3.04
N ILE A 301 -22.40 18.34 -1.79
CA ILE A 301 -23.58 18.73 -0.99
C ILE A 301 -23.30 19.96 -0.10
N GLY A 302 -22.06 20.14 0.37
CA GLY A 302 -21.67 21.24 1.25
C GLY A 302 -22.22 21.16 2.69
N SER A 303 -22.66 19.99 3.14
CA SER A 303 -23.23 19.81 4.49
C SER A 303 -22.18 19.49 5.56
N ASP A 304 -22.14 20.28 6.63
CA ASP A 304 -21.21 20.08 7.76
C ASP A 304 -21.36 18.72 8.45
N THR A 305 -22.57 18.15 8.48
CA THR A 305 -22.82 16.83 9.06
C THR A 305 -22.06 15.74 8.29
N ILE A 306 -22.03 15.83 6.96
CA ILE A 306 -21.32 14.89 6.09
C ILE A 306 -19.81 15.03 6.30
N ASN A 307 -19.31 16.24 6.50
CA ASN A 307 -17.89 16.48 6.79
C ASN A 307 -17.46 15.84 8.12
N GLN A 308 -18.30 15.94 9.16
CA GLN A 308 -18.05 15.30 10.46
C GLN A 308 -18.12 13.77 10.35
N MET A 309 -19.11 13.23 9.63
CA MET A 309 -19.21 11.80 9.36
C MET A 309 -18.00 11.30 8.57
N ALA A 310 -17.54 12.03 7.56
CA ALA A 310 -16.35 11.67 6.79
C ALA A 310 -15.11 11.57 7.68
N LYS A 311 -14.89 12.53 8.59
CA LYS A 311 -13.79 12.48 9.58
C LYS A 311 -13.89 11.26 10.49
N LEU A 312 -15.07 11.00 11.05
CA LEU A 312 -15.30 9.88 11.96
C LEU A 312 -15.09 8.53 11.27
N VAL A 313 -15.68 8.34 10.09
CA VAL A 313 -15.56 7.12 9.29
C VAL A 313 -14.12 6.89 8.84
N THR A 314 -13.40 7.95 8.46
CA THR A 314 -12.00 7.87 8.04
C THR A 314 -11.07 7.40 9.15
N VAL A 315 -11.37 7.73 10.40
CA VAL A 315 -10.64 7.21 11.57
C VAL A 315 -11.11 5.80 11.92
N ALA A 316 -12.42 5.56 11.93
CA ALA A 316 -13.02 4.26 12.26
C ALA A 316 -12.58 3.14 11.31
N GLN A 317 -12.50 3.41 10.01
CA GLN A 317 -12.13 2.42 8.99
C GLN A 317 -10.74 1.80 9.21
N VAL A 318 -9.80 2.54 9.84
CA VAL A 318 -8.42 2.07 10.08
C VAL A 318 -8.39 0.95 11.13
N PHE A 319 -9.34 0.94 12.07
CA PHE A 319 -9.39 -0.09 13.12
C PHE A 319 -9.73 -1.47 12.58
N ILE A 320 -10.42 -1.58 11.44
CA ILE A 320 -10.80 -2.86 10.83
C ILE A 320 -9.55 -3.67 10.39
N PRO A 321 -8.69 -3.15 9.48
CA PRO A 321 -7.48 -3.88 9.07
C PRO A 321 -6.47 -4.02 10.22
N VAL A 322 -6.39 -3.04 11.13
CA VAL A 322 -5.54 -3.14 12.33
C VAL A 322 -5.98 -4.30 13.22
N GLY A 323 -7.29 -4.41 13.49
CA GLY A 323 -7.86 -5.50 14.28
C GLY A 323 -7.59 -6.86 13.64
N LEU A 324 -7.70 -6.95 12.31
CA LEU A 324 -7.35 -8.16 11.57
C LEU A 324 -5.86 -8.53 11.73
N VAL A 325 -4.95 -7.58 11.60
CA VAL A 325 -3.50 -7.83 11.77
C VAL A 325 -3.20 -8.26 13.21
N ILE A 326 -3.76 -7.58 14.22
CA ILE A 326 -3.57 -7.94 15.64
C ILE A 326 -4.09 -9.35 15.90
N LEU A 327 -5.27 -9.68 15.39
CA LEU A 327 -5.88 -10.99 15.55
C LEU A 327 -5.01 -12.09 14.92
N LEU A 328 -4.46 -11.86 13.72
CA LEU A 328 -3.51 -12.79 13.10
C LEU A 328 -2.24 -12.96 13.94
N LEU A 329 -1.66 -11.87 14.46
CA LEU A 329 -0.49 -11.93 15.34
C LEU A 329 -0.77 -12.73 16.63
N VAL A 330 -1.94 -12.53 17.25
CA VAL A 330 -2.37 -13.27 18.44
C VAL A 330 -2.53 -14.76 18.14
N TYR A 331 -3.13 -15.12 17.00
CA TYR A 331 -3.27 -16.52 16.60
C TYR A 331 -1.93 -17.17 16.28
N ILE A 332 -0.99 -16.46 15.67
CA ILE A 332 0.38 -16.96 15.46
C ILE A 332 1.04 -17.25 16.81
N ALA A 333 0.90 -16.36 17.79
CA ALA A 333 1.43 -16.56 19.14
C ALA A 333 0.78 -17.79 19.82
N ARG A 334 -0.55 -17.95 19.71
CA ARG A 334 -1.26 -19.11 20.28
C ARG A 334 -0.84 -20.43 19.63
N HIS A 335 -0.73 -20.46 18.31
CA HIS A 335 -0.29 -21.65 17.56
C HIS A 335 1.12 -22.06 17.96
N ARG A 336 2.04 -21.10 18.16
CA ARG A 336 3.39 -21.36 18.67
C ARG A 336 3.41 -21.91 20.10
N SER A 337 2.46 -21.50 20.94
CA SER A 337 2.32 -22.01 22.31
C SER A 337 1.55 -23.35 22.39
N GLY A 338 1.28 -24.01 21.25
CA GLY A 338 0.56 -25.29 21.21
C GLY A 338 -0.92 -25.21 21.60
N ARG A 339 -1.51 -24.00 21.59
CA ARG A 339 -2.94 -23.80 21.86
C ARG A 339 -3.75 -23.89 20.58
N ASP A 340 -4.97 -24.42 20.68
CA ASP A 340 -5.88 -24.47 19.55
C ASP A 340 -6.18 -23.08 18.98
N VAL A 341 -6.21 -23.05 17.66
CA VAL A 341 -6.57 -21.91 16.81
C VAL A 341 -7.65 -22.34 15.84
N PRO A 342 -8.59 -21.44 15.50
CA PRO A 342 -9.67 -21.77 14.58
C PRO A 342 -9.14 -22.19 13.21
N LEU A 343 -9.84 -23.14 12.56
CA LEU A 343 -9.39 -23.81 11.33
C LEU A 343 -9.03 -22.84 10.20
N TRP A 344 -9.82 -21.78 10.03
CA TRP A 344 -9.57 -20.75 9.02
C TRP A 344 -8.24 -20.03 9.25
N ALA A 345 -7.85 -19.78 10.50
CA ALA A 345 -6.59 -19.11 10.84
C ALA A 345 -5.39 -20.05 10.68
N ARG A 346 -5.58 -21.35 10.98
CA ARG A 346 -4.55 -22.37 10.77
C ARG A 346 -4.16 -22.50 9.29
N ARG A 347 -5.12 -22.38 8.37
CA ARG A 347 -4.88 -22.39 6.92
C ARG A 347 -3.99 -21.23 6.44
N LEU A 348 -3.94 -20.13 7.18
CA LEU A 348 -3.13 -18.93 6.88
C LEU A 348 -1.69 -19.00 7.42
N MET A 349 -1.39 -20.00 8.25
CA MET A 349 -0.06 -20.21 8.81
C MET A 349 0.73 -21.18 7.93
N PRO A 350 2.07 -21.06 7.85
CA PRO A 350 2.89 -22.04 7.15
C PRO A 350 2.59 -23.43 7.71
N ASN A 351 2.38 -24.42 6.84
CA ASN A 351 2.25 -25.80 7.28
C ASN A 351 3.51 -26.13 8.08
N GLY A 352 3.35 -26.49 9.36
CA GLY A 352 4.46 -26.99 10.14
C GLY A 352 5.06 -28.16 9.37
N GLN A 353 6.34 -28.05 9.00
CA GLN A 353 7.13 -29.25 8.81
C GLN A 353 7.03 -30.00 10.14
N ASN A 354 6.34 -31.13 10.15
CA ASN A 354 6.55 -32.17 11.14
C ASN A 354 8.01 -32.62 11.00
N GLY A 355 8.91 -31.91 11.65
CA GLY A 355 10.28 -32.33 11.91
C GLY A 355 10.32 -33.07 13.23
N THR A 356 9.69 -34.25 13.29
CA THR A 356 10.22 -35.33 14.12
C THR A 356 11.55 -35.73 13.48
N ALA A 357 12.65 -35.20 14.01
CA ALA A 357 13.95 -35.84 13.87
C ALA A 357 14.29 -36.40 15.25
N GLY A 358 14.06 -37.70 15.39
CA GLY A 358 14.75 -38.51 16.39
C GLY A 358 16.20 -38.75 15.96
#